data_AF-A0A7W8C3X6-F1
#
_entry.id   AF-A0A7W8C3X6-F1
#
_cell.length_a   1.000
_cell.length_b   1.000
_cell.length_c   1.000
_cell.angle_alpha   90.00
_cell.angle_beta   90.00
_cell.angle_gamma   90.00
#
_symmetry.space_group_name_H-M   'P 1'
#
loop_
_entity.id
_entity.type
_entity.pdbx_description
1 polymer ?
#
loop_
_entity_poly.entity_id
_entity_poly.type
_entity_poly.pdbx_seq_one_letter_code
_entity_poly.pdbx_strand_id
1 'polypeptide(L)'
;MSQALTPEILSSNDANMVAIQPPTAIDPAAVAAAEEAKALVQAAYTMALHRPRNYMQARQRILDACKRPAFAAAVEYAKPVGGSTVRGPSIRFAELAIQQWGNIRVDTTTTFENDEFRKIRVQVLDLETNSCFGKVITVYKTVERRNGTGREIIRSRTNTNGQTVFIVRATEEELAVKEAAAISKVVRNEGLRLIPQDIIDEALEAAKAARRGDVSDPQERIRKVCDLFSAMRVTPEDLTLYLRCPIDKASPAQIDDLQTVYTAIRSGEAKWSDYVQYEDANPESGTANTAEKLKGKLSGVKAVGGKVTNGPTSTAENGPPPASQERTISCPRKDGASVPEDDCFYCPERENCPELTPAVQS
;
A
#
# COMPACT_ATOMS: atom_id res chain seq x y z
N MET A 1 3.88 52.38 -93.32
CA MET A 1 3.44 53.26 -92.21
C MET A 1 2.23 52.64 -91.56
N SER A 2 2.41 51.99 -90.41
CA SER A 2 1.40 51.81 -89.36
C SER A 2 2.11 51.12 -88.20
N GLN A 3 2.30 51.83 -87.09
CA GLN A 3 2.92 51.29 -85.87
C GLN A 3 1.95 50.30 -85.23
N ALA A 4 2.34 49.03 -85.16
CA ALA A 4 1.61 48.00 -84.45
C ALA A 4 1.95 48.06 -82.95
N LEU A 5 0.90 48.04 -82.12
CA LEU A 5 0.98 47.87 -80.67
C LEU A 5 1.81 46.62 -80.33
N THR A 6 2.81 46.78 -79.47
CA THR A 6 3.46 45.66 -78.75
C THR A 6 2.69 45.38 -77.46
N PRO A 7 2.09 44.20 -77.28
CA PRO A 7 1.65 43.75 -75.97
C PRO A 7 2.83 43.13 -75.20
N GLU A 8 2.96 43.48 -73.92
CA GLU A 8 3.84 42.81 -72.95
C GLU A 8 3.52 41.32 -72.90
N ILE A 9 4.49 40.50 -73.31
CA ILE A 9 4.45 39.06 -73.14
C ILE A 9 5.02 38.76 -71.75
N LEU A 10 4.18 38.15 -70.91
CA LEU A 10 4.53 37.50 -69.65
C LEU A 10 5.89 36.78 -69.73
N SER A 11 6.91 37.35 -69.09
CA SER A 11 8.11 36.60 -68.70
C SER A 11 7.80 35.94 -67.36
N SER A 12 7.08 34.82 -67.41
CA SER A 12 7.03 33.86 -66.30
C SER A 12 8.40 33.21 -66.17
N ASN A 13 9.28 33.84 -65.39
CA ASN A 13 10.56 33.24 -65.01
C ASN A 13 10.97 33.64 -63.58
N ASP A 14 10.02 33.61 -62.65
CA ASP A 14 10.32 33.41 -61.24
C ASP A 14 10.42 31.91 -60.99
N ALA A 15 11.55 31.33 -61.42
CA ALA A 15 11.97 30.03 -60.95
C ALA A 15 12.19 30.15 -59.43
N ASN A 16 11.16 29.81 -58.67
CA ASN A 16 11.22 29.63 -57.23
C ASN A 16 12.18 28.47 -56.96
N MET A 17 13.47 28.78 -56.86
CA MET A 17 14.53 27.89 -56.44
C MET A 17 14.28 27.55 -54.98
N VAL A 18 13.43 26.55 -54.73
CA VAL A 18 13.38 25.87 -53.44
C VAL A 18 14.78 25.30 -53.22
N ALA A 19 15.55 25.95 -52.37
CA ALA A 19 16.85 25.45 -51.95
C ALA A 19 16.63 24.05 -51.37
N ILE A 20 17.06 23.03 -52.12
CA ILE A 20 17.16 21.66 -51.62
C ILE A 20 18.19 21.73 -50.49
N GLN A 21 17.70 21.79 -49.26
CA GLN A 21 18.56 21.67 -48.10
C GLN A 21 19.28 20.32 -48.20
N PRO A 22 20.60 20.27 -48.00
CA PRO A 22 21.32 19.01 -47.99
C PRO A 22 20.69 18.08 -46.94
N PRO A 23 20.64 16.76 -47.17
CA PRO A 23 20.09 15.83 -46.19
C PRO A 23 20.82 16.08 -44.88
N THR A 24 20.07 16.46 -43.84
CA THR A 24 20.59 16.61 -42.48
C THR A 24 21.38 15.35 -42.16
N ALA A 25 22.70 15.49 -41.95
CA ALA A 25 23.56 14.37 -41.61
C ALA A 25 22.97 13.71 -40.36
N ILE A 26 22.39 12.53 -40.53
CA ILE A 26 21.79 11.78 -39.43
C ILE A 26 22.97 11.38 -38.53
N ASP A 27 22.94 11.85 -37.29
CA ASP A 27 23.97 11.53 -36.31
C ASP A 27 24.11 9.99 -36.18
N PRO A 28 25.26 9.40 -36.56
CA PRO A 28 25.48 7.96 -36.45
C PRO A 28 25.24 7.43 -35.02
N ALA A 29 25.46 8.25 -34.00
CA ALA A 29 25.18 7.88 -32.61
C ALA A 29 23.68 7.75 -32.33
N ALA A 30 22.86 8.64 -32.91
CA ALA A 30 21.40 8.57 -32.81
C ALA A 30 20.84 7.34 -33.53
N VAL A 31 21.41 6.98 -34.69
CA VAL A 31 21.05 5.74 -35.41
C VAL A 31 21.40 4.50 -34.59
N ALA A 32 22.62 4.44 -34.04
CA ALA A 32 23.05 3.32 -33.23
C ALA A 32 22.16 3.11 -31.99
N ALA A 33 21.84 4.19 -31.26
CA ALA A 33 20.96 4.13 -30.09
C ALA A 33 19.53 3.67 -30.46
N ALA A 34 19.01 4.12 -31.60
CA ALA A 34 17.68 3.73 -32.08
C ALA A 34 17.63 2.24 -32.47
N GLU A 35 18.66 1.74 -33.16
CA GLU A 35 18.75 0.32 -33.53
C GLU A 35 18.97 -0.59 -32.32
N GLU A 36 19.78 -0.16 -31.34
CA GLU A 36 19.93 -0.89 -30.08
C GLU A 36 18.59 -1.00 -29.33
N ALA A 37 17.85 0.11 -29.21
CA ALA A 37 16.55 0.11 -28.56
C ALA A 37 15.54 -0.82 -29.27
N LYS A 38 15.49 -0.79 -30.61
CA LYS A 38 14.67 -1.70 -31.41
C LYS A 38 15.08 -3.16 -31.19
N ALA A 39 16.38 -3.46 -31.25
CA ALA A 39 16.89 -4.81 -31.09
C ALA A 39 16.58 -5.38 -29.69
N LEU A 40 16.72 -4.57 -28.63
CA LEU A 40 16.38 -4.99 -27.26
C LEU A 40 14.89 -5.31 -27.10
N VAL A 41 14.01 -4.48 -27.67
CA VAL A 41 12.57 -4.71 -27.64
C VAL A 41 12.20 -5.96 -28.45
N GLN A 42 12.72 -6.07 -29.67
CA GLN A 42 12.49 -7.23 -30.54
C GLN A 42 13.00 -8.53 -29.91
N ALA A 43 14.18 -8.52 -29.30
CA ALA A 43 14.74 -9.68 -28.60
C ALA A 43 13.87 -10.11 -27.42
N ALA A 44 13.36 -9.14 -26.63
CA ALA A 44 12.47 -9.43 -25.50
C ALA A 44 11.16 -10.10 -25.96
N TYR A 45 10.50 -9.55 -26.98
CA TYR A 45 9.29 -10.13 -27.54
C TYR A 45 9.54 -11.49 -28.20
N THR A 46 10.65 -11.63 -28.93
CA THR A 46 11.04 -12.90 -29.55
C THR A 46 11.25 -13.97 -28.49
N MET A 47 11.95 -13.65 -27.39
CA MET A 47 12.15 -14.58 -26.28
C MET A 47 10.82 -14.98 -25.63
N ALA A 48 9.92 -14.03 -25.38
CA ALA A 48 8.60 -14.30 -24.81
C ALA A 48 7.74 -15.19 -25.73
N LEU A 49 7.81 -14.97 -27.05
CA LEU A 49 7.08 -15.76 -28.03
C LEU A 49 7.60 -17.21 -28.12
N HIS A 50 8.91 -17.41 -28.01
CA HIS A 50 9.52 -18.75 -28.03
C HIS A 50 9.43 -19.48 -26.70
N ARG A 51 9.30 -18.77 -25.58
CA ARG A 51 9.17 -19.33 -24.23
C ARG A 51 7.99 -18.69 -23.51
N PRO A 52 6.75 -18.99 -23.94
CA PRO A 52 5.55 -18.48 -23.27
C PRO A 52 5.48 -18.99 -21.83
N ARG A 53 4.92 -18.19 -20.92
CA ARG A 53 4.81 -18.57 -19.51
C ARG A 53 3.80 -19.68 -19.33
N ASN A 54 4.10 -20.58 -18.40
CA ASN A 54 3.12 -21.53 -17.89
C ASN A 54 2.57 -21.00 -16.55
N TYR A 55 1.30 -20.61 -16.53
CA TYR A 55 0.61 -20.03 -15.37
C TYR A 55 0.73 -20.91 -14.12
N MET A 56 0.52 -22.22 -14.24
CA MET A 56 0.58 -23.14 -13.10
C MET A 56 1.99 -23.28 -12.55
N GLN A 57 2.99 -23.33 -13.44
CA GLN A 57 4.40 -23.40 -13.00
C GLN A 57 4.87 -22.07 -12.39
N ALA A 58 4.45 -20.93 -12.93
CA ALA A 58 4.75 -19.63 -12.35
C ALA A 58 4.15 -19.50 -10.94
N ARG A 59 2.87 -19.84 -10.78
CA ARG A 59 2.19 -19.91 -9.48
C ARG A 59 2.94 -20.81 -8.51
N GLN A 60 3.29 -22.02 -8.91
CA GLN A 60 3.99 -22.98 -8.05
C GLN A 60 5.35 -22.43 -7.57
N ARG A 61 6.13 -21.81 -8.47
CA ARG A 61 7.41 -21.18 -8.11
C ARG A 61 7.26 -20.03 -7.11
N ILE A 62 6.21 -19.22 -7.23
CA ILE A 62 5.89 -18.15 -6.28
C ILE A 62 5.53 -18.75 -4.91
N LEU A 63 4.67 -19.77 -4.88
CA LEU A 63 4.25 -20.44 -3.64
C LEU A 63 5.43 -21.11 -2.94
N ASP A 64 6.27 -21.83 -3.67
CA ASP A 64 7.42 -22.52 -3.11
C ASP A 64 8.47 -21.55 -2.57
N ALA A 65 8.63 -20.39 -3.21
CA ALA A 65 9.46 -19.32 -2.68
C ALA A 65 8.94 -18.78 -1.34
N CYS A 66 7.61 -18.65 -1.19
CA CYS A 66 6.93 -18.17 0.02
C CYS A 66 6.99 -19.16 1.18
N LYS A 67 7.17 -20.46 0.91
CA LYS A 67 7.35 -21.48 1.94
C LYS A 67 8.71 -21.42 2.64
N ARG A 68 9.70 -20.72 2.07
CA ARG A 68 11.03 -20.57 2.68
C ARG A 68 10.95 -19.64 3.90
N PRO A 69 11.32 -20.07 5.12
CA PRO A 69 11.08 -19.29 6.34
C PRO A 69 11.69 -17.88 6.32
N ALA A 70 12.95 -17.76 5.86
CA ALA A 70 13.65 -16.48 5.76
C ALA A 70 12.97 -15.50 4.78
N PHE A 71 12.40 -16.02 3.69
CA PHE A 71 11.67 -15.18 2.74
C PHE A 71 10.28 -14.83 3.29
N ALA A 72 9.58 -15.81 3.88
CA ALA A 72 8.25 -15.65 4.47
C ALA A 72 8.20 -14.48 5.48
N ALA A 73 9.25 -14.30 6.30
CA ALA A 73 9.40 -13.19 7.24
C ALA A 73 9.38 -11.78 6.59
N ALA A 74 9.71 -11.68 5.30
CA ALA A 74 9.84 -10.41 4.57
C ALA A 74 8.75 -10.20 3.50
N VAL A 75 7.74 -11.07 3.42
CA VAL A 75 6.72 -11.04 2.35
C VAL A 75 5.71 -9.91 2.53
N GLU A 76 5.41 -9.49 3.76
CA GLU A 76 4.40 -8.46 4.07
C GLU A 76 5.04 -7.25 4.73
N TYR A 77 4.45 -6.08 4.51
CA TYR A 77 4.78 -4.85 5.21
C TYR A 77 3.52 -4.28 5.89
N ALA A 78 3.71 -3.50 6.94
CA ALA A 78 2.64 -2.78 7.61
C ALA A 78 3.04 -1.31 7.74
N LYS A 79 2.17 -0.38 7.32
CA LYS A 79 2.43 1.06 7.41
C LYS A 79 1.22 1.81 7.99
N PRO A 80 1.42 2.73 8.96
CA PRO A 80 0.36 3.59 9.46
C PRO A 80 0.01 4.67 8.43
N VAL A 81 -1.28 4.81 8.12
CA VAL A 81 -1.85 5.81 7.22
C VAL A 81 -3.15 6.32 7.82
N GLY A 82 -3.21 7.61 8.18
CA GLY A 82 -4.46 8.24 8.61
C GLY A 82 -5.15 7.59 9.82
N GLY A 83 -4.37 7.07 10.78
CA GLY A 83 -4.89 6.41 11.99
C GLY A 83 -5.21 4.93 11.85
N SER A 84 -5.08 4.35 10.64
CA SER A 84 -5.17 2.89 10.43
C SER A 84 -3.85 2.31 9.93
N THR A 85 -3.66 1.01 10.11
CA THR A 85 -2.49 0.29 9.59
C THR A 85 -2.84 -0.38 8.28
N VAL A 86 -2.20 0.04 7.19
CA VAL A 86 -2.31 -0.60 5.88
C VAL A 86 -1.28 -1.72 5.79
N ARG A 87 -1.76 -2.94 5.54
CA ARG A 87 -0.91 -4.11 5.26
C ARG A 87 -0.94 -4.44 3.78
N GLY A 88 0.17 -4.95 3.27
CA GLY A 88 0.24 -5.38 1.88
C GLY A 88 1.49 -6.19 1.55
N PRO A 89 1.57 -6.69 0.31
CA PRO A 89 2.75 -7.37 -0.20
C PRO A 89 3.96 -6.44 -0.20
N SER A 90 5.11 -6.92 0.24
CA SER A 90 6.34 -6.13 0.30
C SER A 90 6.98 -5.94 -1.08
N ILE A 91 7.93 -5.02 -1.19
CA ILE A 91 8.74 -4.83 -2.41
C ILE A 91 9.48 -6.12 -2.77
N ARG A 92 10.04 -6.82 -1.77
CA ARG A 92 10.77 -8.08 -1.99
C ARG A 92 9.86 -9.21 -2.50
N PHE A 93 8.62 -9.26 -2.01
CA PHE A 93 7.63 -10.16 -2.56
C PHE A 93 7.33 -9.85 -4.02
N ALA A 94 7.08 -8.58 -4.36
CA ALA A 94 6.77 -8.21 -5.73
C ALA A 94 7.92 -8.45 -6.71
N GLU A 95 9.16 -8.15 -6.34
CA GLU A 95 10.34 -8.46 -7.16
C GLU A 95 10.42 -9.96 -7.48
N LEU A 96 10.22 -10.81 -6.46
CA LEU A 96 10.21 -12.25 -6.66
C LEU A 96 9.01 -12.68 -7.51
N ALA A 97 7.82 -12.14 -7.24
CA ALA A 97 6.61 -12.49 -7.97
C ALA A 97 6.76 -12.14 -9.47
N ILE A 98 7.24 -10.93 -9.79
CA ILE A 98 7.52 -10.49 -11.17
C ILE A 98 8.57 -11.41 -11.83
N GLN A 99 9.64 -11.74 -11.11
CA GLN A 99 10.70 -12.63 -11.62
C GLN A 99 10.15 -14.03 -11.94
N GLN A 100 9.34 -14.61 -11.05
CA GLN A 100 8.80 -15.96 -11.22
C GLN A 100 7.61 -16.01 -12.19
N TRP A 101 6.82 -14.94 -12.29
CA TRP A 101 5.77 -14.80 -13.30
C TRP A 101 6.35 -14.88 -14.72
N GLY A 102 7.52 -14.25 -14.91
CA GLY A 102 8.27 -14.30 -16.15
C GLY A 102 7.65 -13.43 -17.25
N ASN A 103 8.42 -13.18 -18.30
CA ASN A 103 8.01 -12.39 -19.46
C ASN A 103 7.43 -11.01 -19.11
N ILE A 104 7.88 -10.42 -18.00
CA ILE A 104 7.63 -9.03 -17.61
C ILE A 104 8.92 -8.23 -17.80
N ARG A 105 8.82 -7.07 -18.43
CA ARG A 105 9.87 -6.09 -18.59
C ARG A 105 9.58 -4.86 -17.72
N VAL A 106 10.58 -4.41 -16.96
CA VAL A 106 10.51 -3.16 -16.19
C VAL A 106 11.44 -2.15 -16.82
N ASP A 107 10.89 -1.03 -17.29
CA ASP A 107 11.65 0.07 -17.87
C ASP A 107 11.59 1.29 -16.96
N THR A 108 12.74 1.90 -16.69
CA THR A 108 12.85 3.13 -15.92
C THR A 108 13.57 4.17 -16.77
N THR A 109 12.95 5.33 -16.97
CA THR A 109 13.50 6.39 -17.80
C THR A 109 13.31 7.74 -17.14
N THR A 110 14.41 8.47 -16.93
CA THR A 110 14.37 9.87 -16.52
C THR A 110 13.80 10.70 -17.66
N THR A 111 12.58 11.21 -17.47
CA THR A 111 11.87 11.99 -18.50
C THR A 111 12.27 13.47 -18.46
N PHE A 112 12.54 13.99 -17.27
CA PHE A 112 12.89 15.38 -17.07
C PHE A 112 13.73 15.54 -15.82
N GLU A 113 14.70 16.46 -15.84
CA GLU A 113 15.53 16.79 -14.70
C GLU A 113 15.83 18.28 -14.69
N ASN A 114 15.71 18.90 -13.51
CA ASN A 114 16.19 20.25 -13.24
C ASN A 114 16.95 20.27 -11.89
N ASP A 115 17.30 21.46 -11.40
CA ASP A 115 18.03 21.61 -10.13
C ASP A 115 17.20 21.25 -8.89
N GLU A 116 15.88 21.27 -8.98
CA GLU A 116 14.97 21.04 -7.85
C GLU A 116 14.46 19.60 -7.75
N PHE A 117 14.19 18.96 -8.89
CA PHE A 117 13.58 17.64 -8.97
C PHE A 117 13.94 16.88 -10.25
N ARG A 118 13.79 15.56 -10.17
CA ARG A 118 13.89 14.61 -11.29
C ARG A 118 12.54 13.93 -11.47
N LYS A 119 12.00 13.91 -12.69
CA LYS A 119 10.81 13.13 -13.06
C LYS A 119 11.24 11.84 -13.73
N ILE A 120 10.83 10.73 -13.15
CA ILE A 120 11.20 9.39 -13.59
C ILE A 120 9.93 8.67 -13.98
N ARG A 121 9.89 8.15 -15.19
CA ARG A 121 8.84 7.27 -15.67
C ARG A 121 9.27 5.84 -15.38
N VAL A 122 8.43 5.11 -14.65
CA VAL A 122 8.58 3.67 -14.44
C VAL A 122 7.43 2.99 -15.17
N GLN A 123 7.74 2.02 -16.01
CA GLN A 123 6.78 1.22 -16.76
C GLN A 123 7.05 -0.26 -16.51
N VAL A 124 5.98 -1.02 -16.32
CA VAL A 124 6.00 -2.48 -16.22
C VAL A 124 5.13 -3.01 -17.34
N LEU A 125 5.75 -3.77 -18.23
CA LEU A 125 5.17 -4.28 -19.46
C LEU A 125 5.16 -5.80 -19.42
N ASP A 126 4.00 -6.39 -19.64
CA ASP A 126 3.86 -7.80 -19.92
C ASP A 126 4.12 -8.05 -21.41
N LEU A 127 5.14 -8.84 -21.74
CA LEU A 127 5.56 -9.13 -23.12
C LEU A 127 4.63 -10.11 -23.85
N GLU A 128 3.78 -10.86 -23.15
CA GLU A 128 2.82 -11.79 -23.77
C GLU A 128 1.48 -11.13 -24.03
N THR A 129 0.95 -10.38 -23.06
CA THR A 129 -0.35 -9.71 -23.20
C THR A 129 -0.24 -8.29 -23.74
N ASN A 130 0.98 -7.74 -23.82
CA ASN A 130 1.25 -6.33 -24.14
C ASN A 130 0.57 -5.34 -23.18
N SER A 131 0.13 -5.81 -22.00
CA SER A 131 -0.44 -4.95 -20.96
C SER A 131 0.67 -4.13 -20.32
N CYS A 132 0.48 -2.80 -20.27
CA CYS A 132 1.47 -1.88 -19.76
C CYS A 132 0.87 -1.00 -18.66
N PHE A 133 1.50 -1.01 -17.50
CA PHE A 133 1.18 -0.12 -16.39
C PHE A 133 2.40 0.70 -16.04
N GLY A 134 2.20 1.99 -15.75
CA GLY A 134 3.32 2.85 -15.43
C GLY A 134 2.90 4.12 -14.73
N LYS A 135 3.86 4.73 -14.05
CA LYS A 135 3.67 5.96 -13.29
C LYS A 135 4.87 6.86 -13.45
N VAL A 136 4.61 8.16 -13.55
CA VAL A 136 5.65 9.19 -13.48
C VAL A 136 5.76 9.64 -12.03
N ILE A 137 6.92 9.43 -11.43
CA ILE A 137 7.26 9.89 -10.08
C ILE A 137 8.10 11.16 -10.15
N THR A 138 7.93 12.03 -9.17
CA THR A 138 8.75 13.23 -9.00
C THR A 138 9.60 13.06 -7.75
N VAL A 139 10.92 13.05 -7.92
CA VAL A 139 11.90 12.94 -6.84
C VAL A 139 12.56 14.29 -6.65
N TYR A 140 12.26 14.96 -5.54
CA TYR A 140 12.90 16.23 -5.20
C TYR A 140 14.36 16.02 -4.74
N LYS A 141 15.27 16.88 -5.20
CA LYS A 141 16.71 16.91 -4.86
C LYS A 141 16.98 17.54 -3.48
N THR A 142 16.07 17.28 -2.54
CA THR A 142 16.11 17.81 -1.18
C THR A 142 15.91 16.68 -0.17
N VAL A 143 16.58 16.82 0.98
CA VAL A 143 16.45 15.91 2.12
C VAL A 143 16.23 16.70 3.40
N GLU A 144 15.47 16.09 4.31
CA GLU A 144 15.25 16.61 5.66
C GLU A 144 16.36 16.12 6.59
N ARG A 145 17.04 17.05 7.26
CA ARG A 145 18.10 16.76 8.24
C ARG A 145 17.88 17.59 9.50
N ARG A 146 18.18 16.99 10.66
CA ARG A 146 18.12 17.67 11.97
C ARG A 146 19.23 18.73 12.11
N ASN A 147 20.37 18.53 11.45
CA ASN A 147 21.47 19.47 11.42
C ASN A 147 21.75 19.89 9.97
N GLY A 148 21.80 21.20 9.72
CA GLY A 148 22.10 21.80 8.43
C GLY A 148 23.56 22.24 8.25
N THR A 149 24.43 22.08 9.25
CA THR A 149 25.84 22.53 9.15
C THR A 149 26.56 21.91 7.96
N GLY A 150 27.23 22.74 7.17
CA GLY A 150 28.05 22.32 6.02
C GLY A 150 27.26 22.00 4.75
N ARG A 151 25.95 22.30 4.70
CA ARG A 151 25.12 22.09 3.51
C ARG A 151 24.32 23.35 3.17
N GLU A 152 23.91 23.44 1.91
CA GLU A 152 22.99 24.48 1.44
C GLU A 152 21.60 24.25 2.03
N ILE A 153 21.17 25.15 2.91
CA ILE A 153 19.86 25.13 3.56
C ILE A 153 18.87 25.89 2.68
N ILE A 154 17.87 25.19 2.15
CA ILE A 154 16.85 25.78 1.26
C ILE A 154 15.69 26.35 2.10
N ARG A 155 15.21 25.59 3.07
CA ARG A 155 14.13 25.99 3.98
C ARG A 155 14.28 25.31 5.33
N SER A 156 13.71 25.89 6.37
CA SER A 156 13.56 25.24 7.69
C SER A 156 12.09 25.09 8.03
N ARG A 157 11.75 24.03 8.77
CA ARG A 157 10.40 23.77 9.26
C ARG A 157 10.48 23.17 10.66
N THR A 158 9.58 23.57 11.55
CA THR A 158 9.37 22.90 12.83
C THR A 158 8.51 21.64 12.62
N ASN A 159 9.04 20.48 13.03
CA ASN A 159 8.29 19.22 13.02
C ASN A 159 7.24 19.20 14.15
N THR A 160 6.31 18.25 14.11
CA THR A 160 5.29 18.02 15.15
C THR A 160 5.91 17.90 16.55
N ASN A 161 7.13 17.38 16.65
CA ASN A 161 7.87 17.22 17.91
C ASN A 161 8.56 18.52 18.39
N GLY A 162 8.21 19.70 17.84
CA GLY A 162 8.79 21.00 18.21
C GLY A 162 10.25 21.22 17.77
N GLN A 163 10.85 20.28 17.03
CA GLN A 163 12.24 20.36 16.58
C GLN A 163 12.35 21.04 15.22
N THR A 164 13.28 21.98 15.07
CA THR A 164 13.61 22.59 13.78
C THR A 164 14.34 21.58 12.89
N VAL A 165 13.76 21.27 11.74
CA VAL A 165 14.33 20.43 10.70
C VAL A 165 14.71 21.31 9.52
N PHE A 166 15.92 21.10 8.99
CA PHE A 166 16.42 21.79 7.83
C PHE A 166 16.20 20.95 6.59
N ILE A 167 15.74 21.59 5.53
CA ILE A 167 15.57 20.99 4.22
C ILE A 167 16.75 21.46 3.41
N VAL A 168 17.69 20.55 3.24
CA VAL A 168 18.99 20.80 2.62
C VAL A 168 19.02 20.16 1.24
N ARG A 169 19.91 20.67 0.39
CA ARG A 169 20.20 20.03 -0.90
C ARG A 169 20.72 18.61 -0.66
N ALA A 170 20.14 17.65 -1.38
CA ALA A 170 20.52 16.25 -1.29
C ALA A 170 21.92 16.05 -1.90
N THR A 171 22.73 15.19 -1.29
CA THR A 171 23.93 14.66 -1.98
C THR A 171 23.51 13.68 -3.07
N GLU A 172 24.39 13.40 -4.04
CA GLU A 172 24.09 12.45 -5.12
C GLU A 172 23.77 11.05 -4.58
N GLU A 173 24.48 10.60 -3.54
CA GLU A 173 24.21 9.33 -2.86
C GLU A 173 22.82 9.28 -2.21
N GLU A 174 22.42 10.35 -1.53
CA GLU A 174 21.11 10.44 -0.89
C GLU A 174 19.98 10.50 -1.94
N LEU A 175 20.23 11.20 -3.06
CA LEU A 175 19.31 11.25 -4.18
C LEU A 175 19.13 9.88 -4.81
N ALA A 176 20.22 9.15 -5.06
CA ALA A 176 20.20 7.79 -5.63
C ALA A 176 19.40 6.82 -4.75
N VAL A 177 19.58 6.86 -3.43
CA VAL A 177 18.81 6.03 -2.49
C VAL A 177 17.31 6.38 -2.52
N LYS A 178 16.98 7.68 -2.54
CA LYS A 178 15.59 8.15 -2.59
C LYS A 178 14.91 7.77 -3.91
N GLU A 179 15.63 7.89 -5.01
CA GLU A 179 15.21 7.49 -6.34
C GLU A 179 14.94 5.98 -6.40
N ALA A 180 15.90 5.15 -5.98
CA ALA A 180 15.75 3.69 -5.97
C ALA A 180 14.56 3.24 -5.11
N ALA A 181 14.35 3.84 -3.94
CA ALA A 181 13.22 3.54 -3.07
C ALA A 181 11.88 3.93 -3.71
N ALA A 182 11.81 5.05 -4.42
CA ALA A 182 10.60 5.49 -5.12
C ALA A 182 10.28 4.60 -6.32
N ILE A 183 11.29 4.24 -7.13
CA ILE A 183 11.15 3.32 -8.25
C ILE A 183 10.63 1.97 -7.77
N SER A 184 11.26 1.39 -6.74
CA SER A 184 10.90 0.07 -6.20
C SER A 184 9.44 -0.01 -5.74
N LYS A 185 8.90 1.07 -5.15
CA LYS A 185 7.48 1.16 -4.76
C LYS A 185 6.55 1.16 -5.95
N VAL A 186 6.92 1.86 -7.03
CA VAL A 186 6.13 1.86 -8.27
C VAL A 186 6.18 0.49 -8.94
N VAL A 187 7.37 -0.10 -9.06
CA VAL A 187 7.53 -1.46 -9.63
C VAL A 187 6.69 -2.47 -8.86
N ARG A 188 6.67 -2.39 -7.52
CA ARG A 188 5.79 -3.22 -6.68
C ARG A 188 4.32 -3.01 -7.04
N ASN A 189 3.84 -1.76 -6.98
CA ASN A 189 2.42 -1.47 -7.17
C ASN A 189 1.95 -1.81 -8.59
N GLU A 190 2.70 -1.41 -9.62
CA GLU A 190 2.31 -1.62 -11.02
C GLU A 190 2.60 -3.05 -11.50
N GLY A 191 3.66 -3.67 -11.01
CA GLY A 191 4.01 -5.04 -11.38
C GLY A 191 3.09 -6.09 -10.77
N LEU A 192 2.63 -5.90 -9.53
CA LEU A 192 1.62 -6.79 -8.94
C LEU A 192 0.27 -6.72 -9.66
N ARG A 193 -0.05 -5.63 -10.35
CA ARG A 193 -1.28 -5.54 -11.16
C ARG A 193 -1.30 -6.48 -12.37
N LEU A 194 -0.13 -6.93 -12.83
CA LEU A 194 -0.01 -7.90 -13.93
C LEU A 194 -0.18 -9.35 -13.47
N ILE A 195 -0.16 -9.59 -12.17
CA ILE A 195 -0.28 -10.92 -11.58
C ILE A 195 -1.69 -11.05 -11.00
N PRO A 196 -2.43 -12.14 -11.29
CA PRO A 196 -3.73 -12.40 -10.69
C PRO A 196 -3.71 -12.32 -9.16
N GLN A 197 -4.69 -11.63 -8.59
CA GLN A 197 -4.76 -11.35 -7.14
C GLN A 197 -4.91 -12.63 -6.31
N ASP A 198 -5.64 -13.62 -6.82
CA ASP A 198 -5.80 -14.93 -6.19
C ASP A 198 -4.47 -15.64 -5.94
N ILE A 199 -3.53 -15.56 -6.89
CA ILE A 199 -2.18 -16.13 -6.76
C ILE A 199 -1.37 -15.37 -5.70
N ILE A 200 -1.53 -14.04 -5.66
CA ILE A 200 -0.87 -13.20 -4.64
C ILE A 200 -1.39 -13.59 -3.26
N ASP A 201 -2.71 -13.60 -3.06
CA ASP A 201 -3.34 -13.89 -1.77
C ASP A 201 -2.97 -15.29 -1.29
N GLU A 202 -3.00 -16.29 -2.17
CA GLU A 202 -2.57 -17.64 -1.85
C GLU A 202 -1.10 -17.70 -1.42
N ALA A 203 -0.21 -16.95 -2.08
CA ALA A 203 1.19 -16.87 -1.71
C ALA A 203 1.43 -16.17 -0.38
N LEU A 204 0.66 -15.14 -0.06
CA LEU A 204 0.68 -14.48 1.24
C LEU A 204 0.22 -15.44 2.35
N GLU A 205 -0.83 -16.22 2.12
CA GLU A 205 -1.29 -17.24 3.07
C GLU A 205 -0.29 -18.37 3.26
N ALA A 206 0.36 -18.82 2.18
CA ALA A 206 1.45 -19.79 2.27
C ALA A 206 2.64 -19.25 3.10
N ALA A 207 3.00 -17.98 2.92
CA ALA A 207 4.04 -17.32 3.72
C ALA A 207 3.64 -17.23 5.20
N LYS A 208 2.39 -16.83 5.50
CA LYS A 208 1.86 -16.81 6.87
C LYS A 208 1.90 -18.19 7.51
N ALA A 209 1.52 -19.23 6.78
CA ALA A 209 1.58 -20.61 7.26
C ALA A 209 3.02 -21.05 7.55
N ALA A 210 3.98 -20.72 6.67
CA ALA A 210 5.39 -21.01 6.88
C ALA A 210 5.97 -20.30 8.11
N ARG A 211 5.60 -19.04 8.37
CA ARG A 211 6.01 -18.30 9.59
C ARG A 211 5.43 -18.88 10.88
N ARG A 212 4.21 -19.43 10.83
CA ARG A 212 3.60 -20.13 11.97
C ARG A 212 4.23 -21.51 12.21
N GLY A 213 4.57 -22.22 11.13
CA GLY A 213 5.17 -23.56 11.17
C GLY A 213 6.65 -23.57 11.52
N ASP A 214 7.36 -22.46 11.35
CA ASP A 214 8.72 -22.26 11.86
C ASP A 214 8.66 -22.08 13.39
N VAL A 215 8.60 -23.20 14.10
CA VAL A 215 8.66 -23.30 15.57
C VAL A 215 10.12 -23.18 16.01
N SER A 216 10.77 -22.09 15.64
CA SER A 216 11.95 -21.65 16.37
C SER A 216 11.50 -21.24 17.77
N ASP A 217 12.34 -21.51 18.79
CA ASP A 217 12.09 -21.13 20.18
C ASP A 217 11.47 -19.71 20.24
N PRO A 218 10.28 -19.52 20.84
CA PRO A 218 9.63 -18.21 20.90
C PRO A 218 10.57 -17.11 21.39
N GLN A 219 11.48 -17.44 22.32
CA GLN A 219 12.48 -16.51 22.83
C GLN A 219 13.58 -16.20 21.80
N GLU A 220 13.97 -17.14 20.96
CA GLU A 220 14.89 -16.90 19.85
C GLU A 220 14.28 -15.97 18.80
N ARG A 221 12.99 -16.13 18.49
CA ARG A 221 12.27 -15.23 17.58
C ARG A 221 12.21 -13.81 18.12
N ILE A 222 11.94 -13.65 19.41
CA ILE A 222 11.95 -12.35 20.09
C ILE A 222 13.34 -11.71 20.00
N ARG A 223 14.40 -12.46 20.36
CA ARG A 223 15.80 -11.97 20.28
C ARG A 223 16.15 -11.48 18.87
N LYS A 224 15.85 -12.27 17.84
CA LYS A 224 16.09 -11.88 16.44
C LYS A 224 15.39 -10.58 16.06
N VAL A 225 14.14 -10.40 16.48
CA VAL A 225 13.41 -9.15 16.20
C VAL A 225 14.04 -7.97 16.95
N CYS A 226 14.40 -8.13 18.24
CA CYS A 226 15.11 -7.11 19.00
C CYS A 226 16.43 -6.70 18.33
N ASP A 227 17.21 -7.67 17.83
CA ASP A 227 18.48 -7.41 17.14
C ASP A 227 18.28 -6.59 15.85
N LEU A 228 17.22 -6.89 15.09
CA LEU A 228 16.87 -6.14 13.88
C LEU A 228 16.51 -4.68 14.19
N PHE A 229 15.78 -4.43 15.28
CA PHE A 229 15.41 -3.08 15.72
C PHE A 229 16.57 -2.31 16.37
N SER A 230 17.46 -3.00 17.07
CA SER A 230 18.69 -2.44 17.66
C SER A 230 19.59 -1.80 16.59
N ALA A 231 19.72 -2.44 15.41
CA ALA A 231 20.45 -1.88 14.27
C ALA A 231 19.88 -0.52 13.78
N MET A 232 18.60 -0.24 14.05
CA MET A 232 17.92 1.02 13.74
C MET A 232 17.88 2.00 14.92
N ARG A 233 18.61 1.70 16.01
CA ARG A 233 18.62 2.45 17.27
C ARG A 233 17.24 2.54 17.94
N VAL A 234 16.41 1.53 17.75
CA VAL A 234 15.14 1.36 18.46
C VAL A 234 15.39 0.44 19.65
N THR A 235 15.01 0.89 20.84
CA THR A 235 15.26 0.17 22.09
C THR A 235 14.17 -0.86 22.39
N PRO A 236 14.43 -1.89 23.21
CA PRO A 236 13.38 -2.81 23.68
C PRO A 236 12.23 -2.10 24.43
N GLU A 237 12.52 -0.95 25.06
CA GLU A 237 11.53 -0.10 25.73
C GLU A 237 10.55 0.52 24.72
N ASP A 238 11.06 1.02 23.58
CA ASP A 238 10.23 1.53 22.49
C ASP A 238 9.32 0.44 21.90
N LEU A 239 9.83 -0.79 21.78
CA LEU A 239 9.05 -1.95 21.31
C LEU A 239 7.95 -2.31 22.31
N THR A 240 8.23 -2.23 23.60
CA THR A 240 7.27 -2.45 24.68
C THR A 240 6.16 -1.39 24.66
N LEU A 241 6.51 -0.13 24.38
CA LEU A 241 5.55 0.97 24.23
C LEU A 241 4.61 0.73 23.03
N TYR A 242 5.18 0.32 21.90
CA TYR A 242 4.40 -0.01 20.70
C TYR A 242 3.43 -1.18 20.92
N LEU A 243 3.92 -2.28 21.51
CA LEU A 243 3.14 -3.48 21.74
C LEU A 243 2.13 -3.36 22.89
N ARG A 244 2.33 -2.38 23.79
CA ARG A 244 1.61 -2.24 25.08
C ARG A 244 1.70 -3.48 25.97
N CYS A 245 2.73 -4.31 25.76
CA CYS A 245 3.03 -5.48 26.57
C CYS A 245 4.54 -5.69 26.67
N PRO A 246 5.03 -6.30 27.76
CA PRO A 246 6.44 -6.68 27.87
C PRO A 246 6.85 -7.58 26.71
N ILE A 247 7.99 -7.29 26.09
CA ILE A 247 8.46 -8.00 24.88
C ILE A 247 8.66 -9.51 25.11
N ASP A 248 9.07 -9.90 26.32
CA ASP A 248 9.26 -11.31 26.71
C ASP A 248 7.95 -12.11 26.74
N LYS A 249 6.82 -11.41 26.86
CA LYS A 249 5.45 -11.97 26.88
C LYS A 249 4.68 -11.68 25.59
N ALA A 250 5.35 -11.17 24.56
CA ALA A 250 4.71 -10.87 23.29
C ALA A 250 4.15 -12.16 22.65
N SER A 251 2.90 -12.08 22.18
CA SER A 251 2.28 -13.16 21.43
C SER A 251 2.97 -13.35 20.06
N PRO A 252 2.90 -14.55 19.44
CA PRO A 252 3.46 -14.78 18.11
C PRO A 252 2.93 -13.79 17.05
N ALA A 253 1.65 -13.39 17.16
CA ALA A 253 1.04 -12.41 16.27
C ALA A 253 1.65 -11.00 16.42
N GLN A 254 2.00 -10.58 17.64
CA GLN A 254 2.69 -9.31 17.89
C GLN A 254 4.13 -9.31 17.35
N ILE A 255 4.81 -10.46 17.40
CA ILE A 255 6.14 -10.62 16.81
C ILE A 255 6.07 -10.55 15.28
N ASP A 256 5.08 -11.20 14.67
CA ASP A 256 4.82 -11.08 13.23
C ASP A 256 4.52 -9.63 12.84
N ASP A 257 3.74 -8.90 13.65
CA ASP A 257 3.45 -7.49 13.41
C ASP A 257 4.73 -6.65 13.39
N LEU A 258 5.61 -6.80 14.39
CA LEU A 258 6.91 -6.14 14.45
C LEU A 258 7.78 -6.45 13.21
N GLN A 259 7.74 -7.68 12.69
CA GLN A 259 8.46 -8.02 11.45
C GLN A 259 7.91 -7.27 10.22
N THR A 260 6.59 -7.11 10.13
CA THR A 260 5.97 -6.34 9.04
C THR A 260 6.28 -4.84 9.14
N VAL A 261 6.35 -4.30 10.36
CA VAL A 261 6.80 -2.93 10.64
C VAL A 261 8.27 -2.75 10.25
N TYR A 262 9.14 -3.67 10.66
CA TYR A 262 10.55 -3.69 10.28
C TYR A 262 10.72 -3.68 8.75
N THR A 263 9.94 -4.51 8.05
CA THR A 263 9.98 -4.59 6.59
C THR A 263 9.59 -3.27 5.93
N ALA A 264 8.56 -2.58 6.44
CA ALA A 264 8.14 -1.27 5.95
C ALA A 264 9.18 -0.15 6.20
N ILE A 265 9.90 -0.22 7.32
CA ILE A 265 10.97 0.74 7.63
C ILE A 265 12.18 0.49 6.73
N ARG A 266 12.57 -0.77 6.56
CA ARG A 266 13.68 -1.17 5.68
C ARG A 266 13.42 -0.83 4.22
N SER A 267 12.17 -0.90 3.75
CA SER A 267 11.78 -0.47 2.40
C SER A 267 11.69 1.06 2.22
N GLY A 268 11.93 1.83 3.29
CA GLY A 268 11.82 3.29 3.29
C GLY A 268 10.39 3.77 3.07
N GLU A 269 9.38 2.95 3.39
CA GLU A 269 7.96 3.31 3.27
C GLU A 269 7.45 4.05 4.48
N ALA A 270 8.04 3.81 5.65
CA ALA A 270 7.71 4.42 6.92
C ALA A 270 8.98 4.65 7.75
N LYS A 271 8.89 5.52 8.76
CA LYS A 271 9.90 5.69 9.80
C LYS A 271 9.35 5.17 11.12
N TRP A 272 10.23 4.77 12.06
CA TRP A 272 9.80 4.34 13.40
C TRP A 272 8.90 5.38 14.10
N SER A 273 9.21 6.68 13.91
CA SER A 273 8.40 7.79 14.40
C SER A 273 6.95 7.80 13.92
N ASP A 274 6.65 7.13 12.80
CA ASP A 274 5.29 7.08 12.26
C ASP A 274 4.42 6.08 13.03
N TYR A 275 5.04 5.11 13.72
CA TYR A 275 4.37 4.07 14.53
C TYR A 275 4.23 4.47 15.99
N VAL A 276 5.20 5.23 16.51
CA VAL A 276 5.16 5.73 17.88
C VAL A 276 4.40 7.05 17.90
N GLN A 277 3.11 6.96 18.22
CA GLN A 277 2.46 8.11 18.82
C GLN A 277 2.92 8.15 20.27
N TYR A 278 3.80 9.11 20.59
CA TYR A 278 3.89 9.52 21.98
C TYR A 278 2.50 10.03 22.30
N GLU A 279 1.75 9.29 23.12
CA GLU A 279 0.70 9.93 23.90
C GLU A 279 1.46 10.99 24.68
N ASP A 280 1.45 12.24 24.20
CA ASP A 280 1.69 13.37 25.05
C ASP A 280 0.77 13.11 26.24
N ALA A 281 1.38 12.89 27.41
CA ALA A 281 0.65 12.76 28.64
C ALA A 281 -0.02 14.11 28.89
N ASN A 282 -1.16 14.33 28.24
CA ASN A 282 -2.19 15.24 28.63
C ASN A 282 -3.04 14.44 29.63
N PRO A 283 -2.90 14.64 30.94
CA PRO A 283 -3.62 13.87 31.93
C PRO A 283 -5.05 14.41 32.08
N GLU A 284 -5.77 14.66 30.98
CA GLU A 284 -7.15 15.12 31.01
C GLU A 284 -7.94 14.57 29.83
N SER A 285 -8.37 13.31 29.94
CA SER A 285 -9.63 12.80 29.34
C SER A 285 -9.88 11.30 29.59
N GLY A 286 -9.27 10.68 30.61
CA GLY A 286 -9.37 9.23 30.83
C GLY A 286 -10.18 8.75 32.03
N THR A 287 -10.55 9.59 32.99
CA THR A 287 -11.00 9.08 34.31
C THR A 287 -12.25 9.74 34.91
N ALA A 288 -12.80 10.81 34.33
CA ALA A 288 -14.02 11.43 34.87
C ALA A 288 -15.32 10.70 34.47
N ASN A 289 -15.43 10.19 33.24
CA ASN A 289 -16.67 9.61 32.72
C ASN A 289 -16.99 8.20 33.21
N THR A 290 -16.01 7.50 33.79
CA THR A 290 -16.19 6.13 34.30
C THR A 290 -16.64 6.13 35.76
N ALA A 291 -16.21 7.11 36.55
CA ALA A 291 -16.60 7.26 37.95
C ALA A 291 -18.05 7.75 38.13
N GLU A 292 -18.55 8.60 37.22
CA GLU A 292 -19.96 9.05 37.25
C GLU A 292 -20.93 7.95 36.81
N LYS A 293 -20.55 7.10 35.84
CA LYS A 293 -21.35 5.93 35.44
C LYS A 293 -21.41 4.82 36.49
N LEU A 294 -20.42 4.72 37.37
CA LEU A 294 -20.42 3.78 38.51
C LEU A 294 -21.23 4.33 39.69
N LYS A 295 -21.18 5.64 39.98
CA LYS A 295 -22.01 6.25 41.03
C LYS A 295 -23.51 6.22 40.72
N GLY A 296 -23.90 6.35 39.45
CA GLY A 296 -25.30 6.24 39.02
C GLY A 296 -25.89 4.82 39.13
N LYS A 297 -25.07 3.78 39.16
CA LYS A 297 -25.50 2.38 39.30
C LYS A 297 -25.53 1.88 40.76
N LEU A 298 -24.85 2.58 41.68
CA LEU A 298 -24.85 2.25 43.11
C LEU A 298 -25.93 2.98 43.93
N SER A 299 -26.55 4.05 43.40
CA SER A 299 -27.68 4.74 44.05
C SER A 299 -29.06 4.11 43.74
N GLY A 300 -29.16 3.20 42.77
CA GLY A 300 -30.41 2.52 42.39
C GLY A 300 -30.74 1.24 43.18
N VAL A 301 -29.87 0.78 44.09
CA VAL A 301 -30.00 -0.50 44.82
C VAL A 301 -30.15 -0.30 46.34
N LYS A 302 -30.68 0.85 46.77
CA LYS A 302 -31.12 1.08 48.16
C LYS A 302 -32.63 1.37 48.22
N ALA A 303 -33.43 0.41 47.77
CA ALA A 303 -34.80 0.26 48.23
C ALA A 303 -35.18 -1.22 48.18
N VAL A 304 -35.87 -1.67 49.23
CA VAL A 304 -36.36 -3.03 49.49
C VAL A 304 -35.32 -3.97 50.12
N GLY A 305 -35.37 -4.03 51.45
CA GLY A 305 -34.74 -5.07 52.24
C GLY A 305 -35.62 -6.30 52.42
N GLY A 306 -34.94 -7.44 52.56
CA GLY A 306 -35.33 -8.57 53.42
C GLY A 306 -36.30 -9.61 52.86
N LYS A 307 -35.82 -10.84 52.58
CA LYS A 307 -35.89 -11.99 53.52
C LYS A 307 -35.20 -13.27 52.96
N VAL A 308 -34.27 -13.76 53.79
CA VAL A 308 -33.62 -15.08 53.99
C VAL A 308 -34.29 -16.33 53.36
N THR A 309 -33.53 -17.22 52.68
CA THR A 309 -33.02 -18.54 53.17
C THR A 309 -32.26 -19.36 52.11
N ASN A 310 -31.05 -19.81 52.50
CA ASN A 310 -30.29 -21.05 52.21
C ASN A 310 -30.19 -21.66 50.79
N GLY A 311 -28.93 -21.89 50.34
CA GLY A 311 -28.56 -22.77 49.21
C GLY A 311 -28.71 -24.28 49.51
N PRO A 312 -28.33 -25.21 48.59
CA PRO A 312 -26.95 -25.32 48.09
C PRO A 312 -26.73 -25.80 46.61
N THR A 313 -25.50 -25.54 46.12
CA THR A 313 -24.54 -26.37 45.33
C THR A 313 -24.89 -27.15 44.04
N SER A 314 -24.01 -26.92 43.02
CA SER A 314 -23.59 -27.68 41.80
C SER A 314 -24.65 -27.99 40.73
N THR A 315 -24.39 -27.95 39.41
CA THR A 315 -23.26 -28.50 38.64
C THR A 315 -23.25 -27.90 37.22
N ALA A 316 -22.13 -28.08 36.50
CA ALA A 316 -21.79 -27.64 35.14
C ALA A 316 -22.85 -27.84 34.03
N GLU A 317 -22.83 -26.98 32.99
CA GLU A 317 -22.47 -27.35 31.60
C GLU A 317 -22.55 -26.16 30.62
N ASN A 318 -21.80 -26.27 29.52
CA ASN A 318 -21.44 -25.25 28.53
C ASN A 318 -22.59 -24.75 27.63
N GLY A 319 -22.53 -23.48 27.19
CA GLY A 319 -23.31 -22.93 26.07
C GLY A 319 -22.58 -21.78 25.33
N PRO A 320 -22.78 -21.60 24.01
CA PRO A 320 -21.99 -20.69 23.14
C PRO A 320 -22.41 -19.20 23.24
N PRO A 321 -21.60 -18.24 22.70
CA PRO A 321 -21.82 -16.80 22.90
C PRO A 321 -22.99 -16.22 22.08
N PRO A 322 -23.54 -15.05 22.46
CA PRO A 322 -24.89 -14.62 22.08
C PRO A 322 -25.01 -13.99 20.69
N ALA A 323 -26.18 -14.21 20.10
CA ALA A 323 -26.65 -13.70 18.82
C ALA A 323 -26.81 -12.17 18.79
N SER A 324 -26.54 -11.60 17.60
CA SER A 324 -26.80 -10.22 17.20
C SER A 324 -28.26 -9.84 17.40
N GLN A 325 -28.51 -8.65 17.96
CA GLN A 325 -29.85 -8.10 18.17
C GLN A 325 -30.54 -7.85 16.83
N GLU A 326 -31.51 -8.70 16.47
CA GLU A 326 -32.35 -8.56 15.28
C GLU A 326 -33.30 -7.37 15.44
N ARG A 327 -33.38 -6.52 14.41
CA ARG A 327 -34.31 -5.39 14.35
C ARG A 327 -35.71 -5.91 14.02
N THR A 328 -36.74 -5.37 14.67
CA THR A 328 -38.14 -5.78 14.47
C THR A 328 -38.98 -4.65 13.87
N ILE A 329 -39.86 -4.98 12.94
CA ILE A 329 -40.76 -4.07 12.20
C ILE A 329 -42.23 -4.41 12.54
N SER A 330 -43.09 -3.42 12.70
CA SER A 330 -44.53 -3.63 12.93
C SER A 330 -45.22 -4.14 11.65
N CYS A 331 -45.99 -5.23 11.74
CA CYS A 331 -46.70 -5.79 10.58
C CYS A 331 -48.20 -5.44 10.60
N PRO A 332 -48.72 -4.68 9.61
CA PRO A 332 -50.14 -4.32 9.53
C PRO A 332 -51.09 -5.51 9.39
N ARG A 333 -50.62 -6.64 8.87
CA ARG A 333 -51.43 -7.85 8.63
C ARG A 333 -51.52 -8.79 9.83
N LYS A 334 -50.60 -8.65 10.79
CA LYS A 334 -50.65 -9.34 12.08
C LYS A 334 -51.11 -8.36 13.17
N ASP A 335 -52.09 -7.52 12.85
CA ASP A 335 -52.67 -6.52 13.77
C ASP A 335 -51.62 -5.63 14.47
N GLY A 336 -50.53 -5.28 13.78
CA GLY A 336 -49.45 -4.44 14.32
C GLY A 336 -48.39 -5.19 15.14
N ALA A 337 -48.36 -6.53 15.09
CA ALA A 337 -47.33 -7.30 15.77
C ALA A 337 -45.93 -7.05 15.20
N SER A 338 -44.92 -6.92 16.07
CA SER A 338 -43.51 -6.74 15.70
C SER A 338 -42.93 -8.06 15.19
N VAL A 339 -42.51 -8.10 13.93
CA VAL A 339 -41.84 -9.23 13.27
C VAL A 339 -40.37 -8.90 12.99
N PRO A 340 -39.46 -9.88 12.98
CA PRO A 340 -38.06 -9.66 12.60
C PRO A 340 -37.95 -9.05 11.19
N GLU A 341 -36.95 -8.20 10.98
CA GLU A 341 -36.67 -7.54 9.70
C GLU A 341 -36.46 -8.56 8.57
N ASP A 342 -35.79 -9.68 8.86
CA ASP A 342 -35.57 -10.77 7.91
C ASP A 342 -36.90 -11.44 7.47
N ASP A 343 -37.80 -11.71 8.42
CA ASP A 343 -39.11 -12.29 8.12
C ASP A 343 -39.99 -11.33 7.28
N CYS A 344 -39.83 -10.02 7.49
CA CYS A 344 -40.49 -9.00 6.67
C CYS A 344 -39.91 -8.95 5.26
N PHE A 345 -38.59 -9.07 5.11
CA PHE A 345 -37.89 -9.04 3.82
C PHE A 345 -38.29 -10.19 2.91
N TYR A 346 -38.44 -11.41 3.46
CA TYR A 346 -38.82 -12.61 2.71
C TYR A 346 -40.33 -12.82 2.56
N CYS A 347 -41.15 -11.84 2.95
CA CYS A 347 -42.59 -11.94 2.81
C CYS A 347 -43.00 -11.95 1.31
N PRO A 348 -43.75 -12.96 0.84
CA PRO A 348 -44.13 -13.09 -0.58
C PRO A 348 -45.07 -11.98 -1.07
N GLU A 349 -45.72 -11.25 -0.16
CA GLU A 349 -46.65 -10.15 -0.50
C GLU A 349 -46.08 -8.77 -0.11
N ARG A 350 -44.75 -8.68 0.12
CA ARG A 350 -44.05 -7.45 0.54
C ARG A 350 -44.28 -6.26 -0.41
N GLU A 351 -44.37 -6.52 -1.72
CA GLU A 351 -44.55 -5.48 -2.76
C GLU A 351 -45.90 -4.77 -2.67
N ASN A 352 -46.93 -5.41 -2.12
CA ASN A 352 -48.28 -4.84 -1.96
C ASN A 352 -48.59 -4.45 -0.50
N CYS A 353 -47.57 -4.31 0.35
CA CYS A 353 -47.75 -3.96 1.75
C CYS A 353 -48.05 -2.46 1.91
N PRO A 354 -49.15 -2.07 2.58
CA PRO A 354 -49.61 -0.69 2.67
C PRO A 354 -48.63 0.27 3.39
N GLU A 355 -47.70 -0.24 4.20
CA GLU A 355 -46.64 0.59 4.82
C GLU A 355 -45.43 0.83 3.90
N LEU A 356 -45.24 0.03 2.84
CA LEU A 356 -44.06 0.09 1.96
C LEU A 356 -44.34 0.72 0.59
N THR A 357 -45.60 0.82 0.18
CA THR A 357 -46.00 1.54 -1.04
C THR A 357 -46.14 3.04 -0.75
N PRO A 358 -45.37 3.94 -1.38
CA PRO A 358 -45.62 5.37 -1.25
C PRO A 358 -46.99 5.71 -1.85
N ALA A 359 -47.81 6.43 -1.08
CA ALA A 359 -49.12 6.87 -1.52
C ALA A 359 -49.00 7.64 -2.85
N VAL A 360 -49.60 7.09 -3.91
CA VAL A 360 -49.83 7.83 -5.16
C VAL A 360 -50.80 8.96 -4.83
N GLN A 361 -50.27 10.16 -4.69
CA GLN A 361 -51.08 11.37 -4.56
C GLN A 361 -51.81 11.61 -5.88
N SER A 362 -53.12 11.80 -5.77
CA SER A 362 -54.06 12.25 -6.80
C SER A 362 -53.62 13.51 -7.54
#